data_AF-A0A1V5T8D0-F1
#
_entry.id   AF-A0A1V5T8D0-F1
#
_cell.length_a   1.000
_cell.length_b   1.000
_cell.length_c   1.000
_cell.angle_alpha   90.00
_cell.angle_beta   90.00
_cell.angle_gamma   90.00
#
_symmetry.space_group_name_H-M   'P 1'
#
loop_
_entity.id
_entity.type
_entity.pdbx_description
1 polymer ?
#
loop_
_entity_poly.entity_id
_entity_poly.type
_entity_poly.pdbx_seq_one_letter_code
_entity_poly.pdbx_strand_id
1 'polypeptide(L)' 'MITENKRHALDLFAQGRKFYKLMEFEAALDLFHKALEADPADSPSKVYAERCQYYLDNPPPEDWDGVFTMVTK' A
#
# COMPACT_ATOMS: atom_id res chain seq x y z
N MET A 1 9.82 -11.27 -20.03
CA MET A 1 9.75 -9.79 -19.92
C MET A 1 8.48 -9.44 -19.15
N ILE A 2 8.52 -8.45 -18.27
CA ILE A 2 7.30 -7.93 -17.62
C ILE A 2 6.53 -7.05 -18.61
N THR A 3 5.19 -7.04 -18.54
CA THR A 3 4.33 -6.19 -19.36
C THR A 3 4.47 -4.72 -18.93
N GLU A 4 4.05 -3.79 -19.79
CA GLU A 4 4.02 -2.36 -19.48
C GLU A 4 3.11 -2.07 -18.27
N ASN A 5 1.91 -2.67 -18.23
CA ASN A 5 1.02 -2.59 -17.09
C ASN A 5 1.68 -3.07 -15.79
N LYS A 6 2.41 -4.20 -15.84
CA LYS A 6 3.14 -4.69 -14.67
C LYS A 6 4.21 -3.71 -14.21
N ARG A 7 4.92 -3.07 -15.15
CA ARG A 7 5.91 -2.04 -14.83
C ARG A 7 5.26 -0.81 -14.21
N HIS A 8 4.12 -0.37 -14.73
CA HIS A 8 3.38 0.77 -14.19
C HIS A 8 2.86 0.50 -12.77
N ALA A 9 2.29 -0.69 -12.52
CA ALA A 9 1.87 -1.11 -11.20
C ALA A 9 3.03 -1.13 -10.19
N LEU A 10 4.21 -1.60 -10.60
CA LEU A 10 5.41 -1.60 -9.75
C LEU A 10 5.87 -0.19 -9.36
N ASP A 11 5.77 0.78 -10.28
CA ASP A 11 6.11 2.18 -9.99
C ASP A 11 5.11 2.80 -9.01
N LEU A 12 3.82 2.62 -9.25
CA LEU A 12 2.75 3.06 -8.34
C LEU A 12 2.88 2.43 -6.96
N PHE A 13 3.15 1.13 -6.87
CA PHE A 13 3.40 0.43 -5.61
C PHE A 13 4.62 0.99 -4.87
N ALA A 14 5.71 1.28 -5.59
CA ALA A 14 6.91 1.87 -4.99
C ALA A 14 6.64 3.28 -4.44
N GLN A 15 5.81 4.08 -5.13
CA GLN A 15 5.36 5.37 -4.63
C GLN A 15 4.45 5.22 -3.40
N GLY A 16 3.45 4.33 -3.45
CA GLY A 16 2.54 4.07 -2.34
C GLY A 16 3.27 3.63 -1.07
N ARG A 17 4.32 2.81 -1.21
CA ARG A 17 5.17 2.42 -0.08
C ARG A 17 5.94 3.57 0.57
N LYS A 18 6.26 4.64 -0.17
CA LYS A 18 6.90 5.83 0.42
C LYS A 18 5.91 6.54 1.33
N PHE A 19 4.70 6.81 0.84
CA PHE A 19 3.63 7.43 1.62
C PHE A 19 3.21 6.57 2.82
N TYR A 20 3.12 5.25 2.64
CA TYR A 20 2.83 4.32 3.73
C TYR A 20 3.84 4.45 4.88
N LYS A 21 5.14 4.57 4.57
CA LYS A 21 6.18 4.76 5.59
C LYS A 21 6.16 6.13 6.26
N LEU A 22 5.55 7.12 5.62
CA LEU A 22 5.34 8.46 6.17
C LEU A 22 4.02 8.56 6.95
N MET A 23 3.30 7.45 7.13
CA MET A 23 1.96 7.40 7.73
C MET A 23 0.91 8.21 6.96
N GLU A 24 1.20 8.56 5.70
CA GLU A 24 0.25 9.21 4.79
C GLU A 24 -0.65 8.14 4.13
N PHE A 25 -1.48 7.48 4.94
CA PHE A 25 -2.23 6.29 4.53
C PHE A 25 -3.28 6.55 3.45
N GLU A 26 -3.90 7.73 3.41
CA GLU A 26 -4.85 8.08 2.35
C GLU A 26 -4.15 8.16 0.98
N ALA A 27 -3.00 8.84 0.92
CA ALA A 27 -2.20 8.97 -0.30
C ALA A 27 -1.61 7.61 -0.72
N ALA A 28 -1.17 6.81 0.24
CA ALA A 28 -0.70 5.45 -0.01
C ALA A 28 -1.81 4.56 -0.59
N LEU A 29 -3.01 4.61 -0.02
CA LEU A 29 -4.18 3.83 -0.45
C LEU A 29 -4.57 4.14 -1.90
N ASP A 30 -4.62 5.41 -2.28
CA ASP A 30 -4.91 5.83 -3.66
C ASP A 30 -3.90 5.25 -4.66
N LEU A 31 -2.61 5.27 -4.32
CA LEU A 31 -1.56 4.69 -5.17
C LEU A 31 -1.65 3.16 -5.28
N PHE A 32 -2.01 2.47 -4.19
CA PHE A 32 -2.23 1.02 -4.25
C PHE A 32 -3.46 0.64 -5.06
N HIS A 33 -4.54 1.43 -5.01
CA HIS A 33 -5.70 1.24 -5.88
C HIS A 33 -5.33 1.44 -7.36
N LYS A 34 -4.59 2.51 -7.70
CA LYS A 34 -4.08 2.72 -9.07
C LYS A 34 -3.19 1.57 -9.54
N ALA A 35 -2.34 1.03 -8.66
CA ALA A 35 -1.52 -0.13 -8.98
C ALA A 35 -2.37 -1.36 -9.31
N LEU A 36 -3.49 -1.55 -8.60
CA LEU A 36 -4.45 -2.63 -8.84
C LEU A 36 -5.31 -2.43 -10.09
N GLU A 37 -5.61 -1.17 -10.46
CA GLU A 37 -6.23 -0.86 -11.75
C GLU A 37 -5.31 -1.24 -12.91
N ALA A 38 -4.00 -0.99 -12.77
CA ALA A 38 -2.99 -1.35 -13.76
C ALA A 38 -2.71 -2.87 -13.81
N ASP A 39 -2.59 -3.52 -12.65
CA ASP A 39 -2.42 -4.96 -12.50
C ASP A 39 -3.30 -5.52 -11.37
N PRO A 40 -4.51 -6.01 -11.69
CA PRO A 40 -5.42 -6.59 -10.70
C PRO A 40 -4.88 -7.81 -9.96
N ALA A 41 -3.78 -8.42 -10.46
CA ALA A 41 -3.11 -9.55 -9.82
C ALA A 41 -1.97 -9.12 -8.87
N ASP A 42 -1.77 -7.81 -8.64
CA ASP A 42 -0.73 -7.31 -7.75
C ASP A 42 -1.06 -7.53 -6.26
N SER A 43 -0.82 -8.75 -5.77
CA SER A 43 -1.10 -9.13 -4.38
C SER A 43 -0.46 -8.20 -3.32
N PRO A 44 0.79 -7.70 -3.48
CA PRO A 44 1.35 -6.68 -2.61
C PRO A 44 0.48 -5.42 -2.49
N SER A 45 -0.01 -4.86 -3.60
CA SER A 45 -0.88 -3.67 -3.54
C SER A 45 -2.19 -3.95 -2.81
N LYS A 46 -2.79 -5.14 -2.96
CA LYS A 46 -3.99 -5.53 -2.18
C LYS A 46 -3.72 -5.52 -0.68
N VAL A 47 -2.64 -6.20 -0.26
CA VAL A 47 -2.26 -6.29 1.16
C VAL A 47 -1.97 -4.90 1.74
N TYR A 48 -1.27 -4.04 1.01
CA TYR A 48 -0.96 -2.71 1.51
C TYR A 48 -2.19 -1.78 1.50
N ALA A 49 -3.11 -1.91 0.55
CA ALA A 49 -4.39 -1.20 0.58
C ALA A 49 -5.21 -1.57 1.82
N GLU A 50 -5.34 -2.87 2.13
CA GLU A 50 -5.99 -3.35 3.36
C GLU A 50 -5.34 -2.78 4.63
N ARG A 51 -4.01 -2.72 4.67
CA ARG A 51 -3.27 -2.13 5.80
C ARG A 51 -3.48 -0.62 5.91
N CYS A 52 -3.50 0.10 4.80
CA CYS A 52 -3.81 1.54 4.80
C CYS A 52 -5.21 1.76 5.37
N GLN A 53 -6.20 0.99 4.90
CA GLN A 53 -7.56 1.07 5.42
C GLN A 53 -7.61 0.81 6.93
N TYR A 54 -6.91 -0.21 7.41
CA TYR A 54 -6.80 -0.48 8.84
C TYR A 54 -6.19 0.70 9.62
N TYR A 55 -5.11 1.30 9.14
CA TYR A 55 -4.42 2.40 9.82
C TYR A 55 -5.14 3.74 9.71
N LEU A 56 -6.02 3.94 8.73
CA LEU A 56 -6.92 5.09 8.71
C LEU A 56 -7.90 5.04 9.88
N ASP A 57 -8.41 3.85 10.22
CA ASP A 57 -9.32 3.65 11.34
C ASP A 57 -8.58 3.46 12.68
N ASN A 58 -7.34 2.96 12.64
CA ASN A 58 -6.52 2.60 13.80
C ASN A 58 -5.11 3.18 13.64
N PRO A 59 -4.91 4.51 13.71
CA PRO A 59 -3.63 5.14 13.44
C PRO A 59 -2.52 4.51 14.31
N PRO A 60 -1.36 4.20 13.73
CA PRO A 60 -0.26 3.65 14.49
C PRO A 60 0.35 4.72 15.41
N PRO A 61 1.20 4.31 16.37
CA PRO A 61 1.99 5.23 17.18
C PRO A 61 2.87 6.17 16.34
N GLU A 62 3.23 7.34 16.88
CA GLU A 62 4.10 8.31 16.20
C GLU A 62 5.50 7.77 15.88
N ASP A 63 5.99 6.82 16.67
CA ASP A 63 7.29 6.15 16.53
C ASP A 63 7.22 4.87 15.69
N TRP A 64 6.13 4.66 14.95
CA TRP A 64 5.92 3.47 14.14
C TRP A 64 7.01 3.27 13.09
N ASP A 65 7.57 2.06 13.04
CA ASP A 65 8.71 1.68 12.22
C ASP A 65 8.32 1.20 10.81
N GLY A 66 7.03 1.25 10.47
CA GLY A 66 6.47 0.77 9.21
C GLY A 66 6.12 -0.72 9.19
N VAL A 67 6.22 -1.43 10.32
CA VAL A 67 5.83 -2.83 10.44
C VAL A 67 4.33 -2.96 10.72
N PHE A 68 3.63 -3.70 9.87
CA PHE A 68 2.24 -4.05 10.14
C PHE A 68 2.17 -5.18 11.18
N THR A 69 1.59 -4.89 12.35
CA THR A 69 1.30 -5.92 13.36
C THR A 69 -0.11 -6.44 13.14
N MET A 70 -0.21 -7.67 12.66
CA MET A 70 -1.48 -8.33 12.44
C MET A 70 -2.09 -8.72 13.79
N VAL A 71 -3.11 -7.99 14.22
CA VAL A 71 -3.92 -8.34 15.40
C VAL A 71 -4.93 -9.41 14.99
N THR A 72 -4.49 -10.67 14.93
CA THR A 72 -5.42 -11.81 14.93
C THR A 72 -6.09 -11.88 16.31
N LYS A 73 -7.42 -11.88 16.32
CA LYS A 73 -8.23 -12.31 17.48
C LYS A 73 -8.15 -13.82 17.68
#